data_AF-X1B099-F1
#
_entry.id   AF-X1B099-F1
#
_cell.length_a   1.000
_cell.length_b   1.000
_cell.length_c   1.000
_cell.angle_alpha   90.00
_cell.angle_beta   90.00
_cell.angle_gamma   90.00
#
_symmetry.space_group_name_H-M   'P 1'
#
loop_
_entity.id
_entity.type
_entity.pdbx_description
1 polymer ?
#
loop_
_entity_poly.entity_id
_entity_poly.type
_entity_poly.pdbx_seq_one_letter_code
_entity_poly.pdbx_strand_id
1 'polypeptide(L)'
;MEYIKKIDEMGGMPVAIEKGYIQQEIHNSAYLIQQRIEKSIENVIGVNIFCTDEESKIKTFEYDEDAESKITNSLKLLKEIRDEKLDI
;
A
#
# COMPACT_ATOMS: atom_id res chain seq x y z
N MET A 1 6.06 -19.56 -15.97
CA MET A 1 5.50 -19.13 -17.27
C MET A 1 3.99 -19.33 -17.39
N GLU A 2 3.36 -20.21 -16.61
CA GLU A 2 1.92 -20.49 -16.71
C GLU A 2 1.02 -19.28 -16.41
N TYR A 3 1.33 -18.51 -15.36
CA TYR A 3 0.61 -17.26 -15.06
C TYR A 3 0.68 -16.22 -16.17
N ILE A 4 1.84 -16.08 -16.81
CA ILE A 4 2.03 -15.14 -17.92
C ILE A 4 1.20 -15.58 -19.13
N LYS A 5 1.23 -16.88 -19.46
CA LYS A 5 0.40 -17.44 -20.54
C LYS A 5 -1.09 -17.23 -20.28
N LYS A 6 -1.56 -17.46 -19.05
CA LYS A 6 -2.96 -17.25 -18.67
C LYS A 6 -3.37 -15.77 -18.79
N ILE A 7 -2.48 -14.85 -18.43
CA ILE A 7 -2.68 -13.41 -18.62
C ILE A 7 -2.72 -13.04 -20.12
N ASP A 8 -1.82 -13.60 -20.92
CA ASP A 8 -1.79 -13.38 -22.37
C ASP A 8 -3.07 -13.91 -23.05
N GLU A 9 -3.55 -15.10 -22.65
CA GLU A 9 -4.82 -15.68 -23.10
C GLU A 9 -6.04 -14.84 -22.70
N MET A 10 -5.99 -14.14 -21.56
CA MET A 10 -7.05 -13.24 -21.11
C MET A 10 -7.13 -11.92 -21.89
N GLY A 11 -6.15 -11.64 -22.76
CA GLY A 11 -6.02 -10.38 -23.51
C GLY A 11 -4.93 -9.46 -22.97
N GLY A 12 -3.99 -9.99 -22.19
CA GLY A 12 -2.87 -9.24 -21.61
C GLY A 12 -3.20 -8.60 -20.26
N MET A 13 -2.18 -7.96 -19.68
CA MET A 13 -2.24 -7.39 -18.32
C MET A 13 -3.36 -6.36 -18.10
N PRO A 14 -3.65 -5.42 -19.03
CA PRO A 14 -4.74 -4.45 -18.81
C PRO A 14 -6.09 -5.12 -18.63
N VAL A 15 -6.42 -6.10 -19.48
CA VAL A 15 -7.70 -6.83 -19.42
C VAL A 15 -7.77 -7.70 -18.17
N ALA A 16 -6.65 -8.27 -17.72
CA ALA A 16 -6.58 -9.04 -16.48
C ALA A 16 -6.82 -8.17 -15.23
N ILE A 17 -6.38 -6.91 -15.24
CA ILE A 17 -6.65 -5.93 -14.17
C ILE A 17 -8.11 -5.49 -14.17
N GLU A 18 -8.68 -5.18 -15.34
CA GLU A 18 -10.10 -4.80 -15.46
C GLU A 18 -11.04 -5.90 -14.99
N LYS A 19 -10.70 -7.16 -15.29
CA LYS A 19 -11.45 -8.34 -14.83
C LYS A 19 -11.20 -8.70 -13.36
N GLY A 20 -10.30 -7.99 -12.67
CA GLY A 20 -10.00 -8.22 -11.26
C GLY A 20 -9.16 -9.47 -10.98
N TYR A 21 -8.62 -10.14 -12.01
CA TYR A 21 -7.90 -11.41 -11.86
C TYR A 21 -6.64 -11.24 -11.00
N ILE A 22 -5.87 -10.17 -11.24
CA ILE A 22 -4.63 -9.92 -10.49
C ILE A 22 -4.92 -9.64 -9.01
N GLN A 23 -5.96 -8.85 -8.73
CA GLN A 23 -6.39 -8.54 -7.36
C GLN A 23 -6.85 -9.81 -6.65
N GLN A 24 -7.66 -10.66 -7.31
CA GLN A 24 -8.08 -11.96 -6.76
C GLN A 24 -6.89 -12.86 -6.43
N GLU A 25 -5.89 -12.96 -7.30
CA GLU A 25 -4.70 -13.78 -7.05
C GLU A 25 -3.89 -13.27 -5.85
N ILE A 26 -3.71 -11.96 -5.73
CA ILE A 26 -3.04 -11.34 -4.57
C ILE A 26 -3.81 -11.65 -3.29
N HIS A 27 -5.14 -11.48 -3.28
CA HIS A 27 -5.97 -11.77 -2.12
C HIS A 27 -5.93 -13.25 -1.74
N ASN A 28 -6.03 -14.16 -2.71
CA ASN A 28 -5.95 -15.59 -2.48
C ASN A 28 -4.60 -15.97 -1.86
N SER A 29 -3.50 -15.45 -2.40
CA SER A 29 -2.16 -15.70 -1.86
C SER A 29 -2.02 -15.16 -0.43
N ALA A 30 -2.48 -13.93 -0.18
CA ALA A 30 -2.45 -13.33 1.15
C ALA A 30 -3.25 -14.13 2.17
N TYR A 31 -4.45 -14.58 1.80
CA TYR A 31 -5.30 -15.41 2.65
C TYR A 31 -4.65 -16.76 2.98
N LEU A 32 -4.04 -17.42 1.99
CA LEU A 32 -3.33 -18.68 2.20
C LEU A 32 -2.15 -18.51 3.15
N ILE A 33 -1.36 -17.43 3.00
CA ILE A 33 -0.25 -17.12 3.91
C ILE A 33 -0.78 -16.90 5.32
N GLN A 34 -1.80 -16.06 5.48
CA GLN A 34 -2.40 -15.77 6.78
C GLN A 34 -2.88 -17.05 7.47
N GLN A 35 -3.58 -17.92 6.74
CA GLN A 35 -4.05 -19.20 7.27
C GLN A 35 -2.90 -20.13 7.67
N ARG A 36 -1.78 -20.13 6.93
CA ARG A 36 -0.60 -20.93 7.28
C ARG A 36 0.08 -20.43 8.55
N ILE A 37 0.17 -19.12 8.74
CA ILE A 37 0.71 -18.49 9.95
C ILE A 37 -0.17 -18.85 11.16
N GLU A 38 -1.49 -18.75 11.01
CA GLU A 38 -2.46 -19.09 12.07
C GLU A 38 -2.44 -20.57 12.45
N LYS A 39 -2.25 -21.46 11.47
CA LYS A 39 -2.14 -22.90 11.70
C LYS A 39 -0.74 -23.33 12.17
N SER A 40 0.18 -22.38 12.39
CA SER A 40 1.60 -22.64 12.69
C SER A 40 2.27 -23.59 11.69
N ILE A 41 1.81 -23.60 10.43
CA ILE A 41 2.46 -24.26 9.30
C ILE A 41 3.68 -23.43 8.89
N GLU A 42 3.56 -22.10 9.00
CA GLU A 42 4.61 -21.13 8.73
C GLU A 42 4.97 -20.41 10.05
N ASN A 43 6.21 -20.59 10.50
CA ASN A 43 6.68 -20.15 11.80
C ASN A 43 7.24 -18.72 11.74
N VAL A 44 6.66 -17.81 12.51
CA VAL A 44 7.02 -16.39 12.60
C VAL A 44 7.36 -16.04 14.06
N ILE A 45 8.66 -15.91 14.34
CA ILE A 45 9.21 -15.63 15.67
C ILE A 45 8.73 -14.26 16.17
N GLY A 46 8.21 -14.22 17.40
CA GLY A 46 7.64 -13.03 18.03
C GLY A 46 6.18 -12.76 17.65
N VAL A 47 5.61 -13.49 16.68
CA VAL A 47 4.22 -13.32 16.22
C VAL A 47 3.35 -14.54 16.56
N ASN A 48 3.75 -15.75 16.12
CA ASN A 48 3.02 -16.99 16.43
C ASN A 48 3.82 -17.98 17.29
N ILE A 49 5.14 -17.84 17.34
CA ILE A 49 6.02 -18.65 18.18
C ILE A 49 7.01 -17.76 18.93
N PHE A 50 7.40 -18.19 20.13
CA PHE A 50 8.35 -17.46 20.98
C PHE A 50 7.96 -15.99 21.23
N CYS A 51 6.66 -15.74 21.43
CA CYS A 51 6.14 -14.42 21.77
C CYS A 51 6.57 -14.03 23.19
N THR A 52 6.94 -12.76 23.37
CA THR A 52 7.27 -12.16 24.67
C THR A 52 6.16 -11.22 25.08
N ASP A 53 5.79 -11.21 26.36
CA ASP A 53 4.75 -10.31 26.91
C ASP A 53 5.24 -8.85 27.08
N GLU A 54 6.48 -8.55 26.68
CA GLU A 54 7.04 -7.20 26.72
C GLU A 54 6.47 -6.35 25.58
N GLU A 55 5.61 -5.40 25.92
CA GLU A 55 5.18 -4.36 24.97
C GLU A 55 6.37 -3.47 24.60
N SER A 56 6.80 -3.55 23.34
CA SER A 56 7.81 -2.65 22.80
C SER A 56 7.21 -1.25 22.67
N LYS A 57 7.57 -0.34 23.58
CA LYS A 57 7.19 1.08 23.53
C LYS A 57 8.00 1.82 22.47
N ILE A 58 7.76 1.49 21.21
CA ILE A 58 8.34 2.21 20.08
C ILE A 58 7.48 3.44 19.83
N LYS A 59 8.08 4.62 19.91
CA LYS A 59 7.40 5.85 19.52
C LYS A 59 7.16 5.80 18.01
N THR A 60 5.89 5.77 17.60
CA THR A 60 5.52 5.87 16.19
C THR A 60 5.70 7.29 15.70
N PHE A 61 5.84 7.44 14.38
CA PHE A 61 5.77 8.76 13.77
C PHE A 61 4.34 9.29 13.88
N GLU A 62 4.19 10.49 14.42
CA GLU A 62 2.93 11.21 14.49
C GLU A 62 2.90 12.25 13.35
N TYR A 63 1.78 12.30 12.63
CA TYR A 63 1.60 13.27 11.56
C TYR A 63 1.35 14.67 12.12
N ASP A 64 1.91 15.69 11.47
CA ASP A 64 1.64 17.10 11.80
C ASP A 64 0.27 17.50 11.23
N GLU A 65 -0.73 17.70 12.09
CA GLU A 65 -2.09 18.11 11.70
C GLU A 65 -2.10 19.41 10.88
N ASP A 66 -1.10 20.28 11.06
CA ASP A 66 -1.00 21.56 10.34
C ASP A 66 -0.32 21.44 8.96
N ALA A 67 0.19 20.25 8.59
CA ALA A 67 0.90 20.07 7.33
C ALA A 67 0.03 20.40 6.10
N GLU A 68 -1.26 20.08 6.13
CA GLU A 68 -2.21 20.43 5.08
C GLU A 68 -2.34 21.95 4.92
N SER A 69 -2.50 22.67 6.04
CA SER A 69 -2.62 24.13 6.06
C SER A 69 -1.37 24.80 5.51
N LYS A 70 -0.18 24.30 5.87
CA LYS A 70 1.12 24.81 5.37
C LYS A 70 1.26 24.63 3.85
N ILE A 71 0.90 23.45 3.33
CA ILE A 71 0.96 23.16 1.89
C ILE A 71 -0.06 24.02 1.14
N THR A 72 -1.29 24.12 1.65
CA THR A 72 -2.36 24.91 1.03
C THR A 72 -1.99 26.39 0.94
N ASN A 73 -1.43 26.96 2.00
CA ASN A 73 -0.99 28.35 2.01
C ASN A 73 0.19 28.58 1.06
N SER A 74 1.16 27.66 1.03
CA SER A 74 2.29 27.71 0.08
C SER A 74 1.81 27.64 -1.37
N LEU A 75 0.83 26.79 -1.67
CA LEU A 75 0.24 26.67 -3.00
C LEU A 75 -0.57 27.91 -3.41
N LYS A 76 -1.29 28.55 -2.48
CA LYS A 76 -1.98 29.83 -2.74
C LYS A 76 -0.97 30.92 -3.10
N LEU A 77 0.07 31.08 -2.30
CA LEU A 77 1.13 32.05 -2.56
C LEU A 77 1.82 31.80 -3.91
N LEU A 78 2.11 30.54 -4.24
CA LEU A 78 2.70 30.18 -5.53
C LEU A 78 1.78 30.54 -6.71
N LYS A 79 0.46 30.33 -6.57
CA LYS A 79 -0.52 30.71 -7.58
C LYS A 79 -0.57 32.22 -7.78
N GLU A 80 -0.63 32.99 -6.69
CA GLU A 80 -0.63 34.46 -6.74
C GLU A 80 0.61 35.00 -7.46
N ILE A 81 1.80 34.53 -7.09
CA ILE A 81 3.07 34.94 -7.74
C ILE A 81 3.09 34.57 -9.23
N ARG A 82 2.58 33.38 -9.59
CA ARG A 82 2.57 32.93 -10.98
C ARG A 82 1.60 33.75 -11.82
N ASP A 83 0.42 34.02 -11.29
CA ASP A 83 -0.65 34.72 -12.01
C ASP A 83 -0.32 36.22 -12.14
N GLU A 84 0.33 36.84 -11.13
CA GLU A 84 0.86 38.22 -11.21
C GLU A 84 1.95 38.38 -12.28
N LYS A 85 2.72 37.32 -12.56
CA LYS A 85 3.79 37.32 -13.58
C LYS A 85 3.28 37.10 -15.01
N LEU A 86 2.00 36.74 -15.18
CA LEU A 86 1.34 36.52 -16.47
C LEU A 86 0.66 37.79 -17.03
N ASP A 87 0.57 38.86 -16.24
CA ASP A 87 -0.04 40.15 -16.61
C ASP A 87 0.95 41.15 -17.26
N ILE A 88 2.02 40.67 -17.91
CA ILE A 88 3.00 41.46 -18.70
C ILE A 88 3.05 40.92 -20.12
#